data_AF-A0A0K1E0K3-F1
#
_entry.id   AF-A0A0K1E0K3-F1
#
_cell.length_a   1.000
_cell.length_b   1.000
_cell.length_c   1.000
_cell.angle_alpha   90.00
_cell.angle_beta   90.00
_cell.angle_gamma   90.00
#
_symmetry.space_group_name_H-M   'P 1'
#
loop_
_entity.id
_entity.type
_entity.pdbx_description
1 polymer ?
#
loop_
_entity_poly.entity_id
_entity_poly.type
_entity_poly.pdbx_seq_one_letter_code
_entity_poly.pdbx_strand_id
1 'polypeptide(L)'
;MPTVVIHELVWFFKKAAPEEGVGVLKALLEYEKAVIHCEYATTLRGAVGAGLTHYNDAVVILTAKKLGIPLVTFDTRMAKRAKAHGVSVLRRLDD
;
A
#
# COMPACT_ATOMS: atom_id res chain seq x y z
N MET A 1 -4.32 -3.22 -5.00
CA MET A 1 -2.97 -2.89 -4.49
C MET A 1 -2.43 -1.66 -5.20
N PRO A 2 -2.14 -0.57 -4.49
CA PRO A 2 -1.46 0.60 -5.06
C PRO A 2 -0.07 0.24 -5.61
N THR A 3 0.34 0.84 -6.73
CA THR A 3 1.65 0.57 -7.36
C THR A 3 2.83 0.90 -6.46
N VAL A 4 2.72 1.87 -5.54
CA VAL A 4 3.77 2.15 -4.54
C VAL A 4 4.15 0.93 -3.70
N VAL A 5 3.20 0.04 -3.38
CA VAL A 5 3.46 -1.18 -2.60
C VAL A 5 4.29 -2.18 -3.41
N ILE A 6 4.07 -2.25 -4.73
CA ILE A 6 4.89 -3.08 -5.62
C ILE A 6 6.32 -2.57 -5.64
N HIS A 7 6.51 -1.24 -5.73
CA HIS A 7 7.84 -0.64 -5.69
C HIS A 7 8.55 -0.86 -4.34
N GLU A 8 7.82 -0.80 -3.22
CA GLU A 8 8.35 -1.18 -1.91
C GLU A 8 8.80 -2.64 -1.86
N LEU A 9 8.00 -3.57 -2.40
CA LEU A 9 8.37 -4.98 -2.49
C LEU A 9 9.61 -5.19 -3.37
N VAL A 10 9.72 -4.48 -4.50
CA VAL A 10 10.93 -4.51 -5.35
C VAL A 10 12.16 -4.07 -4.56
N TRP A 11 12.09 -2.95 -3.83
CA TRP A 11 13.23 -2.46 -3.04
C TRP A 11 13.54 -3.34 -1.84
N PHE A 12 12.52 -3.93 -1.23
CA PHE A 12 12.68 -4.90 -0.15
C PHE A 12 13.45 -6.13 -0.65
N PHE A 13 12.95 -6.79 -1.71
CA PHE A 13 13.60 -7.99 -2.25
C PHE A 13 14.99 -7.71 -2.81
N LYS A 14 15.20 -6.55 -3.44
CA LYS A 14 16.55 -6.12 -3.88
C LYS A 14 17.58 -6.13 -2.75
N LYS A 15 17.16 -5.90 -1.50
CA LYS A 15 18.06 -5.89 -0.33
C LYS A 15 18.07 -7.22 0.41
N ALA A 16 16.92 -7.87 0.56
CA ALA A 16 16.75 -9.02 1.43
C ALA A 16 17.02 -10.36 0.72
N ALA A 17 16.55 -10.51 -0.51
CA ALA A 17 16.52 -11.78 -1.24
C ALA A 17 16.29 -11.52 -2.75
N PRO A 18 17.33 -11.08 -3.49
CA PRO A 18 17.18 -10.62 -4.88
C PRO A 18 16.71 -11.72 -5.84
N GLU A 19 17.20 -12.95 -5.66
CA GLU A 19 16.91 -14.08 -6.55
C GLU A 19 15.48 -14.59 -6.36
N GLU A 20 15.03 -14.73 -5.11
CA GLU A 20 13.68 -15.15 -4.75
C GLU A 20 12.64 -14.08 -5.10
N GLY A 21 13.03 -12.81 -4.98
CA GLY A 21 12.13 -11.67 -5.20
C GLY A 21 11.53 -11.61 -6.60
N VAL A 22 12.29 -11.97 -7.63
CA VAL A 22 11.79 -11.97 -9.01
C VAL A 22 10.64 -12.95 -9.18
N GLY A 23 10.76 -14.16 -8.63
CA GLY A 23 9.71 -15.18 -8.69
C GLY A 23 8.44 -14.74 -7.94
N VAL A 24 8.60 -14.19 -6.73
CA VAL A 24 7.48 -13.70 -5.92
C VAL A 24 6.75 -12.55 -6.61
N LEU A 25 7.49 -11.57 -7.13
CA LEU A 25 6.91 -10.42 -7.82
C LEU A 25 6.19 -10.82 -9.11
N LYS A 26 6.75 -11.74 -9.91
CA LYS A 26 6.07 -12.27 -11.10
C LYS A 26 4.76 -12.96 -10.72
N ALA A 27 4.80 -13.88 -9.76
CA ALA A 27 3.61 -14.58 -9.28
C ALA A 27 2.54 -13.60 -8.76
N LEU A 28 2.94 -12.53 -8.06
CA LEU A 28 2.03 -11.49 -7.59
C LEU A 28 1.38 -10.71 -8.74
N LEU A 29 2.13 -10.39 -9.79
CA LEU A 29 1.63 -9.65 -10.97
C LEU A 29 0.75 -10.52 -11.89
N GLU A 30 1.00 -11.83 -11.93
CA GLU A 30 0.23 -12.80 -12.72
C GLU A 30 -1.00 -13.33 -11.98
N TYR A 31 -1.11 -13.08 -10.67
CA TYR A 31 -2.22 -13.57 -9.86
C TYR A 31 -3.52 -12.84 -10.20
N GLU A 32 -4.50 -13.57 -10.74
CA GLU A 32 -5.78 -13.02 -11.23
C GLU A 32 -6.57 -12.19 -10.21
N LYS A 33 -6.40 -12.45 -8.89
CA LYS A 33 -7.10 -11.71 -7.84
C LYS A 33 -6.35 -10.46 -7.39
N ALA A 34 -5.11 -10.26 -7.86
CA ALA A 34 -4.34 -9.06 -7.57
C ALA A 34 -4.76 -7.92 -8.51
N VAL A 35 -5.68 -7.07 -8.06
CA VAL A 35 -6.03 -5.84 -8.79
C VAL A 35 -5.01 -4.76 -8.48
N ILE A 36 -4.27 -4.29 -9.48
CA ILE A 36 -3.26 -3.23 -9.35
C ILE A 36 -3.92 -1.87 -9.65
N HIS A 37 -3.68 -0.87 -8.81
CA HIS A 37 -4.20 0.49 -8.98
C HIS A 37 -3.06 1.48 -9.10
N CYS A 38 -3.00 2.18 -10.24
CA CYS A 38 -2.10 3.32 -10.42
C CYS A 38 -2.57 4.52 -9.58
N GLU A 39 -1.62 5.32 -9.12
CA GLU A 39 -1.92 6.55 -8.42
C GLU A 39 -2.35 7.67 -9.37
N TYR A 40 -3.30 8.50 -8.91
CA TYR A 40 -3.67 9.72 -9.59
C TYR A 40 -2.84 10.89 -9.08
N ALA A 41 -2.56 11.88 -9.93
CA ALA A 41 -1.83 13.09 -9.52
C ALA A 41 -2.44 13.78 -8.28
N THR A 42 -3.77 13.74 -8.13
CA THR A 42 -4.47 14.26 -6.94
C THR A 42 -4.11 13.50 -5.66
N THR A 43 -3.98 12.16 -5.76
CA THR A 43 -3.55 11.30 -4.65
C THR A 43 -2.11 11.63 -4.26
N LEU A 44 -1.22 11.77 -5.25
CA LEU A 44 0.18 12.10 -5.03
C LEU A 44 0.34 13.47 -4.36
N ARG A 45 -0.38 14.50 -4.83
CA ARG A 45 -0.39 15.83 -4.20
C ARG A 45 -0.87 15.77 -2.75
N GLY A 46 -1.94 15.01 -2.48
CA GLY A 46 -2.42 14.80 -1.12
C GLY A 46 -1.38 14.12 -0.23
N ALA A 47 -0.67 13.11 -0.75
CA ALA A 47 0.38 12.41 -0.02
C ALA A 47 1.59 13.31 0.27
N VAL A 48 2.03 14.13 -0.70
CA VAL A 48 3.08 15.13 -0.46
C VAL A 48 2.65 16.13 0.61
N GLY A 49 1.41 16.61 0.56
CA GLY A 49 0.86 17.53 1.55
C GLY A 49 0.76 16.97 2.97
N ALA A 50 0.71 15.63 3.12
CA ALA A 50 0.72 14.95 4.41
C ALA A 50 2.14 14.77 5.01
N GLY A 51 3.19 15.15 4.25
CA GLY A 51 4.59 15.08 4.68
C GLY A 51 5.34 13.87 4.12
N LEU A 52 6.66 14.00 4.02
CA LEU A 52 7.52 13.00 3.34
C LEU A 52 7.84 11.77 4.20
N THR A 53 7.82 11.90 5.52
CA THR A 53 8.18 10.81 6.46
C THR A 53 7.30 9.57 6.30
N HIS A 54 6.05 9.75 5.90
CA HIS A 54 5.07 8.67 5.72
C HIS A 54 4.42 8.75 4.33
N TYR A 55 5.18 9.19 3.33
CA TYR A 55 4.65 9.42 1.99
C TYR A 55 4.02 8.16 1.38
N ASN A 56 4.71 7.03 1.41
CA ASN A 56 4.18 5.78 0.85
C ASN A 56 2.88 5.35 1.55
N ASP A 57 2.85 5.39 2.89
CA ASP A 57 1.63 5.15 3.66
C ASP A 57 0.49 6.08 3.25
N ALA A 58 0.78 7.37 3.08
CA ALA A 58 -0.22 8.36 2.68
C ALA A 58 -0.75 8.06 1.28
N VAL A 59 0.10 7.65 0.33
CA VAL A 59 -0.33 7.20 -1.00
C VAL A 59 -1.29 6.02 -0.89
N VAL A 60 -0.96 5.01 -0.08
CA VAL A 60 -1.82 3.83 0.12
C VAL A 60 -3.15 4.21 0.76
N ILE A 61 -3.14 5.01 1.83
CA ILE A 61 -4.34 5.45 2.56
C ILE A 61 -5.25 6.28 1.66
N LEU A 62 -4.70 7.26 0.93
CA LEU A 62 -5.49 8.13 0.05
C LEU A 62 -6.03 7.37 -1.17
N THR A 63 -5.32 6.34 -1.64
CA THR A 63 -5.83 5.42 -2.67
C THR A 63 -7.02 4.63 -2.15
N ALA A 64 -6.91 4.03 -0.94
CA ALA A 64 -8.03 3.31 -0.31
C ALA A 64 -9.24 4.23 -0.10
N LYS A 65 -9.02 5.47 0.38
CA LYS A 65 -10.05 6.49 0.53
C LYS A 65 -10.75 6.80 -0.79
N LYS A 66 -9.99 6.99 -1.87
CA LYS A 66 -10.54 7.30 -3.21
C LYS A 66 -11.38 6.15 -3.76
N LEU A 67 -10.95 4.91 -3.53
CA LEU A 67 -11.63 3.72 -4.01
C LEU A 67 -12.83 3.31 -3.13
N GLY A 68 -12.98 3.91 -1.94
CA GLY A 68 -14.04 3.55 -1.00
C GLY A 68 -13.89 2.13 -0.43
N ILE A 69 -12.66 1.61 -0.37
CA ILE A 69 -12.37 0.25 0.10
C ILE A 69 -11.63 0.28 1.45
N PRO A 70 -11.79 -0.76 2.28
CA PRO A 70 -11.01 -0.87 3.51
C PRO A 70 -9.52 -1.09 3.25
N LEU A 71 -8.71 -0.60 4.18
CA LEU A 71 -7.28 -0.89 4.25
C LEU A 71 -7.04 -2.15 5.09
N VAL A 72 -6.18 -3.05 4.62
CA VAL A 72 -5.59 -4.12 5.43
C VAL A 72 -4.14 -3.73 5.71
N THR A 73 -3.75 -3.71 6.99
CA THR A 73 -2.35 -3.42 7.39
C THR A 73 -2.04 -4.03 8.75
N PHE A 74 -0.81 -4.49 8.93
CA PHE A 74 -0.27 -4.90 10.23
C PHE A 74 0.38 -3.73 10.99
N ASP A 75 0.64 -2.60 10.33
CA ASP A 75 1.19 -1.41 11.00
C ASP A 75 0.08 -0.66 11.75
N THR A 76 0.15 -0.69 13.08
CA THR A 76 -0.79 0.00 13.97
C THR A 76 -0.79 1.52 13.82
N ARG A 77 0.34 2.13 13.47
CA ARG A 77 0.47 3.57 13.19
C ARG A 77 -0.18 3.91 11.86
N MET A 78 0.03 3.09 10.83
CA MET A 78 -0.66 3.24 9.54
C MET A 78 -2.17 3.07 9.70
N ALA A 79 -2.62 2.08 10.47
CA ALA A 79 -4.04 1.89 10.78
C ALA A 79 -4.65 3.10 11.49
N LYS A 80 -3.94 3.71 12.44
CA LYS A 80 -4.38 4.94 13.12
C LYS A 80 -4.52 6.10 12.14
N ARG A 81 -3.53 6.30 11.26
CA ARG A 81 -3.57 7.31 10.19
C ARG A 81 -4.74 7.09 9.24
N ALA A 82 -4.95 5.85 8.79
CA ALA A 82 -6.04 5.49 7.88
C ALA A 82 -7.42 5.86 8.47
N LYS A 83 -7.65 5.50 9.75
CA LYS A 83 -8.88 5.86 10.47
C LYS A 83 -9.07 7.37 10.57
N ALA A 84 -8.01 8.14 10.83
CA ALA A 84 -8.06 9.61 10.86
C ALA A 84 -8.44 10.22 9.49
N HIS A 85 -8.17 9.51 8.39
CA HIS A 85 -8.58 9.91 7.05
C HIS A 85 -9.99 9.44 6.64
N GLY A 86 -10.70 8.74 7.53
CA GLY A 86 -12.03 8.17 7.27
C GLY A 86 -12.00 6.83 6.52
N VAL A 87 -10.85 6.15 6.48
CA VAL A 87 -10.70 4.84 5.85
C VAL A 87 -10.91 3.74 6.88
N SER A 88 -11.85 2.84 6.62
CA SER A 88 -12.06 1.65 7.45
C SER A 88 -10.83 0.73 7.38
N VAL A 89 -10.42 0.16 8.50
CA VAL A 89 -9.30 -0.78 8.56
C VAL A 89 -9.84 -2.15 8.94
N LEU A 90 -9.56 -3.15 8.10
CA LEU A 90 -9.81 -4.55 8.43
C LEU A 90 -8.65 -5.04 9.29
N ARG A 91 -8.98 -5.55 10.48
CA ARG A 91 -8.06 -6.39 11.26
C ARG A 91 -8.34 -7.84 10.90
N ARG A 92 -7.33 -8.69 10.96
CA ARG A 92 -7.58 -10.13 11.05
C ARG A 92 -8.45 -10.36 12.28
N LEU A 93 -9.56 -11.07 12.11
CA LEU A 93 -10.21 -11.78 13.20
C LEU A 93 -9.21 -12.86 13.58
N ASP A 94 -8.62 -12.75 14.77
CA ASP A 94 -7.95 -13.79 15.58
C ASP A 94 -7.05 -13.05 16.58
N ASP A 95 -7.66 -12.66 17.70
CA ASP A 95 -7.10 -12.51 19.05
C ASP A 95 -8.27 -12.55 20.05
#